data_AF-A0A527VQY0-F1
#
_entry.id   AF-A0A527VQY0-F1
#
_cell.length_a   1.000
_cell.length_b   1.000
_cell.length_c   1.000
_cell.angle_alpha   90.00
_cell.angle_beta   90.00
_cell.angle_gamma   90.00
#
_symmetry.space_group_name_H-M   'P 1'
#
loop_
_entity.id
_entity.type
_entity.pdbx_description
1 polymer ?
#
loop_
_entity_poly.entity_id
_entity_poly.type
_entity_poly.pdbx_seq_one_letter_code
_entity_poly.pdbx_strand_id
1 'polypeptide(L)' 'MPHQPVTPAKRNFARSMRREPTEAEDRLWQELRGRRLDNIKFKRQVPMGRYVADFVCAEARLIVEIDGSQHAESRH' A
#
# COMPACT_ATOMS: atom_id res chain seq x y z
N MET A 1 -7.42 -0.68 16.16
CA MET A 1 -7.96 -0.60 14.79
C MET A 1 -8.87 -1.81 14.62
N PRO A 2 -10.19 -1.66 14.54
CA PRO A 2 -11.06 -2.81 14.30
C PRO A 2 -10.68 -3.47 12.97
N HIS A 3 -10.60 -4.80 12.95
CA HIS A 3 -10.36 -5.56 11.73
C HIS A 3 -11.57 -5.38 10.81
N GLN A 4 -11.49 -4.45 9.85
CA GLN A 4 -12.51 -4.37 8.81
C GLN A 4 -12.42 -5.61 7.92
N PRO A 5 -13.55 -6.28 7.64
CA PRO A 5 -13.56 -7.42 6.74
C PRO A 5 -13.13 -6.97 5.34
N VAL A 6 -12.15 -7.69 4.78
CA VAL A 6 -11.68 -7.50 3.41
C VAL A 6 -12.21 -8.63 2.55
N THR A 7 -12.90 -8.29 1.46
CA THR A 7 -13.46 -9.29 0.55
C THR A 7 -12.35 -10.09 -0.16
N PRO A 8 -12.61 -11.35 -0.57
CA PRO A 8 -11.65 -12.12 -1.36
C PRO A 8 -11.21 -11.41 -2.63
N ALA A 9 -12.15 -10.74 -3.34
CA ALA A 9 -11.85 -9.95 -4.53
C ALA A 9 -10.84 -8.83 -4.24
N LYS A 10 -11.02 -8.09 -3.14
CA LYS A 10 -10.10 -7.03 -2.74
C LYS A 10 -8.72 -7.58 -2.33
N ARG A 11 -8.68 -8.75 -1.67
CA ARG A 11 -7.41 -9.43 -1.37
C ARG A 11 -6.67 -9.85 -2.64
N ASN A 12 -7.39 -10.34 -3.65
CA ASN A 12 -6.82 -10.72 -4.94
C ASN A 12 -6.31 -9.50 -5.71
N PHE A 13 -7.07 -8.40 -5.71
CA PHE A 13 -6.64 -7.13 -6.28
C PHE A 13 -5.35 -6.61 -5.61
N ALA A 14 -5.30 -6.59 -4.28
CA ALA A 14 -4.07 -6.22 -3.57
C ALA A 14 -2.88 -7.18 -3.87
N ARG A 15 -3.13 -8.44 -4.29
CA ARG A 15 -2.06 -9.34 -4.73
C ARG A 15 -1.59 -9.02 -6.16
N SER A 16 -2.48 -8.61 -7.07
CA SER A 16 -2.08 -8.19 -8.41
C SER A 16 -1.27 -6.90 -8.38
N MET A 17 -1.68 -5.90 -7.59
CA MET A 17 -0.91 -4.66 -7.38
C MET A 17 0.51 -4.94 -6.84
N ARG A 18 0.68 -6.00 -6.03
CA ARG A 18 2.02 -6.39 -5.58
C ARG A 18 2.89 -7.00 -6.67
N ARG A 19 2.31 -7.55 -7.72
CA ARG A 19 3.06 -8.12 -8.86
C ARG A 19 3.43 -7.05 -9.87
N GLU A 20 2.58 -6.05 -10.02
CA GLU A 20 2.68 -4.99 -11.03
C GLU A 20 2.55 -3.61 -10.35
N PRO A 21 3.55 -3.18 -9.56
CA PRO A 21 3.57 -1.83 -8.97
C PRO A 21 3.88 -0.77 -10.03
N THR A 22 3.54 0.48 -9.74
CA THR A 22 4.09 1.63 -10.50
C THR A 22 5.60 1.75 -10.28
N GLU A 23 6.32 2.47 -11.15
CA GLU A 23 7.76 2.70 -11.00
C GLU A 23 8.09 3.40 -9.67
N ALA A 24 7.27 4.38 -9.28
CA ALA A 24 7.42 5.11 -8.02
C ALA A 24 7.22 4.20 -6.80
N GLU A 25 6.18 3.36 -6.82
CA GLU A 25 5.94 2.36 -5.78
C GLU A 25 7.08 1.34 -5.69
N ASP A 26 7.59 0.83 -6.82
CA ASP A 26 8.68 -0.15 -6.78
C ASP A 26 9.95 0.46 -6.19
N ARG A 27 10.32 1.67 -6.62
CA ARG A 27 11.48 2.40 -6.08
C ARG A 27 11.37 2.59 -4.57
N LEU A 28 10.22 3.09 -4.09
CA LEU A 28 10.02 3.26 -2.65
C LEU A 28 10.04 1.91 -1.92
N TRP A 29 9.45 0.87 -2.51
CA TRP A 29 9.44 -0.45 -1.91
C TRP A 29 10.85 -1.04 -1.74
N GLN A 30 11.78 -0.83 -2.68
CA GLN A 30 13.16 -1.30 -2.52
C GLN A 30 13.86 -0.65 -1.32
N GLU A 31 13.52 0.60 -0.99
CA GLU A 31 14.06 1.30 0.17
C GLU A 31 13.38 0.87 1.49
N LEU A 32 12.08 0.55 1.46
CA LEU A 32 11.33 0.22 2.68
C LEU A 32 11.32 -1.28 3.04
N ARG A 33 11.48 -2.17 2.06
CA ARG A 33 11.32 -3.62 2.26
C ARG A 33 12.32 -4.17 3.26
N GLY A 34 11.95 -5.25 3.94
CA GLY A 34 12.89 -5.98 4.79
C GLY A 34 13.43 -5.16 5.97
N ARG A 35 12.70 -4.14 6.41
CA ARG A 35 13.11 -3.25 7.52
C ARG A 35 14.38 -2.42 7.22
N ARG A 36 14.63 -2.11 5.94
CA ARG A 36 15.82 -1.37 5.50
C ARG A 36 15.86 0.07 6.01
N LEU A 37 14.70 0.71 6.20
CA LEU A 37 14.60 2.02 6.82
C LEU A 37 14.52 1.88 8.34
N ASP A 38 15.61 2.18 9.05
CA ASP A 38 15.70 2.24 10.52
C ASP A 38 15.08 1.05 11.27
N ASN A 39 15.17 -0.15 10.70
CA ASN A 39 14.55 -1.37 11.23
C ASN A 39 13.00 -1.32 11.32
N ILE A 40 12.36 -0.32 10.69
CA ILE A 40 10.92 -0.09 10.70
C ILE A 40 10.22 -1.02 9.71
N LYS A 41 9.13 -1.66 10.15
CA LYS A 41 8.36 -2.56 9.29
C LYS A 41 7.33 -1.81 8.44
N PHE A 42 7.55 -1.82 7.14
CA PHE A 42 6.54 -1.45 6.15
C PHE A 42 5.90 -2.69 5.51
N LYS A 43 4.60 -2.60 5.26
CA LYS A 43 3.85 -3.51 4.39
C LYS A 43 3.37 -2.71 3.19
N ARG A 44 3.39 -3.33 2.01
CA ARG A 44 2.85 -2.71 0.79
C ARG A 44 1.50 -3.28 0.35
N GLN A 45 0.71 -2.44 -0.30
CA GLN A 45 -0.58 -2.75 -0.90
C GLN A 45 -1.51 -3.46 0.08
N VAL A 46 -1.80 -2.82 1.21
CA VAL A 46 -2.55 -3.40 2.32
C VAL A 46 -4.04 -3.09 2.15
N PRO A 47 -4.90 -4.11 1.96
CA PRO A 47 -6.33 -3.87 1.85
C PRO A 47 -6.93 -3.45 3.20
N MET A 48 -7.68 -2.36 3.21
CA MET A 48 -8.35 -1.77 4.37
C MET A 48 -9.78 -1.37 4.00
N GLY A 49 -10.75 -2.20 4.39
CA GLY A 49 -12.15 -2.00 4.03
C GLY A 49 -12.33 -1.88 2.51
N ARG A 50 -12.73 -0.69 2.04
CA ARG A 50 -12.95 -0.41 0.62
C ARG A 50 -11.68 -0.05 -0.17
N TYR A 51 -10.61 0.32 0.53
CA TYR A 51 -9.37 0.83 -0.07
C TYR A 51 -8.22 -0.19 -0.02
N VAL A 52 -7.16 0.07 -0.78
CA VAL A 52 -5.86 -0.57 -0.64
C VAL A 52 -4.85 0.55 -0.44
N ALA A 53 -4.15 0.55 0.68
CA ALA A 53 -3.12 1.54 0.99
C ALA A 53 -1.78 1.09 0.41
N ASP A 54 -1.04 2.00 -0.24
CA ASP A 54 0.22 1.67 -0.91
C ASP A 54 1.27 1.17 0.07
N PHE A 55 1.49 1.91 1.17
CA PHE A 55 2.40 1.50 2.24
C PHE A 55 1.84 1.77 3.63
N VAL A 56 2.11 0.85 4.56
CA VAL A 56 1.62 0.92 5.93
C VAL A 56 2.73 0.57 6.91
N CYS A 57 2.97 1.45 7.87
CA CYS A 57 3.71 1.16 9.08
C CYS A 57 2.72 1.08 10.25
N ALA A 58 2.44 -0.13 10.71
CA ALA A 58 1.50 -0.35 11.82
C ALA A 58 2.04 0.19 13.16
N GLU A 59 3.35 0.10 13.37
CA GLU A 59 4.05 0.55 14.58
C GLU A 59 3.91 2.07 14.76
N ALA A 60 4.05 2.83 13.67
CA ALA A 60 3.91 4.29 13.66
C ALA A 60 2.47 4.79 13.39
N ARG A 61 1.50 3.88 13.18
CA ARG A 61 0.13 4.21 12.73
C ARG A 61 0.13 5.12 11.48
N LEU A 62 1.06 4.86 10.56
CA LEU A 62 1.30 5.67 9.37
C LEU A 62 0.87 4.93 8.11
N ILE A 63 0.19 5.66 7.23
CA ILE A 63 -0.07 5.28 5.84
C ILE A 63 0.72 6.26 4.96
N VAL A 64 1.39 5.74 3.93
CA VAL A 64 2.04 6.52 2.88
C VAL A 64 1.39 6.11 1.56
N GLU A 65 0.77 7.07 0.89
CA GLU A 65 0.19 6.90 -0.45
C GLU A 65 1.10 7.59 -1.46
N ILE A 66 1.28 6.98 -2.64
CA ILE A 66 2.02 7.59 -3.73
C ILE A 66 1.01 8.15 -4.72
N ASP A 67 0.77 9.46 -4.62
CA ASP A 67 -0.06 10.15 -5.60
C ASP A 67 0.68 10.24 -6.95
N GLY A 68 0.38 9.33 -7.86
CA GLY A 68 0.71 9.46 -9.27
C GLY A 68 -0.10 10.58 -9.96
N SER A 69 0.42 11.09 -11.08
CA SER A 69 -0.32 12.02 -11.97
C SER A 69 -1.62 11.44 -12.55
N GLN A 70 -1.83 10.12 -12.43
CA GLN A 70 -3.06 9.43 -12.84
C GLN A 70 -4.23 9.63 -11.86
N HIS A 71 -3.99 10.15 -10.65
CA HIS A 71 -5.06 10.47 -9.70
C HIS A 71 -5.81 11.77 -10.05
N ALA A 72 -5.30 12.58 -10.99
CA ALA A 72 -5.96 13.80 -11.43
C ALA A 72 -7.27 13.57 -12.21
N GLU A 73 -7.53 12.34 -12.69
CA GLU A 73 -8.73 12.01 -13.47
C GLU A 73 -9.86 11.36 -12.66
N SER A 74 -9.68 11.18 -11.35
CA SER A 74 -10.79 10.79 -10.47
C SER A 74 -11.70 12.00 -10.26
N ARG A 75 -12.57 12.28 -11.24
CA ARG A 75 -13.71 13.17 -11.07
C ARG A 75 -14.55 12.66 -9.90
N HIS A 76 -14.76 13.54 -8.93
CA HIS A 76 -15.83 13.42 -7.93
C HIS A 76 -17.20 13.31 -8.60
#